data_AF-X0A0Z9-F1
#
_entry.id   AF-X0A0Z9-F1
#
_cell.length_a   1.000
_cell.length_b   1.000
_cell.length_c   1.000
_cell.angle_alpha   90.00
_cell.angle_beta   90.00
_cell.angle_gamma   90.00
#
_symmetry.space_group_name_H-M   'P 1'
#
loop_
_entity.id
_entity.type
_entity.pdbx_description
1 polymer ?
#
loop_
_entity_poly.entity_id
_entity_poly.type
_entity_poly.pdbx_seq_one_letter_code
_entity_poly.pdbx_strand_id
1 'polypeptide(L)'
;MASQNGEPFFLPAEKAQSLANYPHARIIQQSAKTIFVSGTSSRRGDNTVAGCTTDTDGTHHLDISLQTEAVLQNIGAIIDGATNGACGLQNVVNATVFLTDMKDYAGMNTEWNKVWPDKTKAPARTCIQVAALPNERLNVEIQCTVLWAE
;
A
#
# COMPACT_ATOMS: atom_id res chain seq x y z
N MET A 1 1.73 -21.40 5.96
CA MET A 1 0.40 -21.06 6.49
C MET A 1 -0.35 -20.28 5.43
N ALA A 2 -1.65 -20.58 5.25
CA ALA A 2 -2.52 -19.89 4.30
C ALA A 2 -2.58 -18.38 4.61
N SER A 3 -2.86 -17.57 3.59
CA SER A 3 -3.01 -16.12 3.75
C SER A 3 -4.31 -15.82 4.50
N GLN A 4 -4.29 -14.84 5.41
CA GLN A 4 -5.49 -14.36 6.10
C GLN A 4 -6.43 -13.56 5.15
N ASN A 5 -6.01 -13.34 3.90
CA ASN A 5 -6.66 -12.45 2.93
C ASN A 5 -7.50 -13.19 1.88
N GLY A 6 -7.76 -14.49 2.08
CA GLY A 6 -8.42 -15.36 1.12
C GLY A 6 -7.46 -16.03 0.13
N GLU A 7 -8.02 -16.76 -0.83
CA GLU A 7 -7.26 -17.58 -1.77
C GLU A 7 -6.73 -16.74 -2.95
N PRO A 8 -5.44 -16.84 -3.31
CA PRO A 8 -4.90 -16.15 -4.46
C PRO A 8 -5.25 -16.87 -5.76
N PHE A 9 -5.58 -16.11 -6.80
CA PHE A 9 -5.70 -16.61 -8.16
C PHE A 9 -4.58 -16.03 -9.03
N PHE A 10 -3.95 -16.90 -9.82
CA PHE A 10 -2.93 -16.52 -10.80
C PHE A 10 -3.36 -16.97 -12.20
N LEU A 11 -3.15 -16.10 -13.18
CA LEU A 11 -3.31 -16.47 -14.58
C LEU A 11 -2.24 -17.51 -14.99
N PRO A 12 -2.53 -18.34 -16.03
CA PRO A 12 -1.54 -19.23 -16.62
C PRO A 12 -0.25 -18.50 -17.04
N ALA A 13 0.88 -19.22 -17.07
CA ALA A 13 2.21 -18.65 -17.28
C ALA A 13 2.38 -17.90 -18.62
N GLU A 14 1.54 -18.21 -19.60
CA GLU A 14 1.55 -17.60 -20.94
C GLU A 14 0.89 -16.22 -20.98
N LYS A 15 0.26 -15.79 -19.87
CA LYS A 15 -0.32 -14.45 -19.71
C LYS A 15 0.64 -13.52 -18.98
N ALA A 16 0.35 -12.21 -19.03
CA ALA A 16 1.10 -11.20 -18.29
C ALA A 16 1.11 -11.53 -16.79
N GLN A 17 2.32 -11.72 -16.25
CA GLN A 17 2.53 -12.00 -14.84
C GLN A 17 2.65 -10.70 -14.04
N SER A 18 2.28 -10.75 -12.76
CA SER A 18 2.46 -9.63 -11.84
C SER A 18 3.92 -9.20 -11.81
N LEU A 19 4.16 -7.88 -11.87
CA LEU A 19 5.50 -7.29 -11.91
C LEU A 19 6.12 -7.14 -10.50
N ALA A 20 5.35 -7.40 -9.45
CA ALA A 20 5.78 -7.36 -8.05
C ALA A 20 4.95 -8.38 -7.22
N ASN A 21 5.09 -8.35 -5.90
CA ASN A 21 4.37 -9.27 -5.02
C ASN A 21 2.89 -8.86 -4.88
N TYR A 22 2.05 -9.31 -5.81
CA TYR A 22 0.57 -9.28 -5.77
C TYR A 22 -0.02 -10.38 -6.70
N PRO A 23 -1.14 -11.03 -6.35
CA PRO A 23 -1.81 -11.99 -7.23
C PRO A 23 -2.65 -11.29 -8.30
N HIS A 24 -3.14 -12.04 -9.29
CA HIS A 24 -4.08 -11.50 -10.29
C HIS A 24 -5.46 -11.24 -9.67
N ALA A 25 -5.90 -12.06 -8.72
CA ALA A 25 -7.10 -11.81 -7.91
C ALA A 25 -7.03 -12.48 -6.53
N ARG A 26 -7.94 -12.07 -5.63
CA ARG A 26 -8.19 -12.69 -4.31
C ARG A 26 -9.64 -13.13 -4.22
N ILE A 27 -9.87 -14.35 -3.74
CA ILE A 27 -11.21 -14.94 -3.55
C ILE A 27 -11.46 -15.10 -2.05
N ILE A 28 -12.57 -14.57 -1.56
CA ILE A 28 -12.94 -14.57 -0.15
C ILE A 28 -14.16 -15.47 0.04
N GLN A 29 -14.07 -16.45 0.93
CA GLN A 29 -15.13 -17.46 1.13
C GLN A 29 -15.92 -17.29 2.45
N GLN A 30 -15.77 -16.19 3.19
CA GLN A 30 -16.27 -16.06 4.58
C GLN A 30 -17.02 -14.75 4.89
N SER A 31 -17.83 -14.79 5.95
CA SER A 31 -18.60 -13.69 6.56
C SER A 31 -17.72 -12.73 7.39
N ALA A 32 -16.63 -12.24 6.79
CA ALA A 32 -15.69 -11.33 7.46
C ALA A 32 -16.26 -9.91 7.58
N LYS A 33 -15.85 -9.18 8.64
CA LYS A 33 -16.00 -7.73 8.71
C LYS A 33 -15.01 -7.11 7.73
N THR A 34 -15.40 -6.00 7.11
CA THR A 34 -14.57 -5.27 6.14
C THR A 34 -14.23 -3.90 6.69
N ILE A 35 -12.96 -3.52 6.63
CA ILE A 35 -12.49 -2.18 6.98
C ILE A 35 -12.00 -1.50 5.70
N PHE A 36 -12.46 -0.28 5.46
CA PHE A 36 -11.99 0.57 4.37
C PHE A 36 -11.02 1.62 4.93
N VAL A 37 -9.74 1.49 4.59
CA VAL A 37 -8.72 2.47 4.95
C VAL A 37 -8.66 3.53 3.84
N SER A 38 -8.84 4.78 4.24
CA SER A 38 -8.78 5.93 3.33
C SER A 38 -7.41 6.08 2.68
N GLY A 39 -7.32 6.89 1.62
CA GLY A 39 -6.04 7.33 1.05
C GLY A 39 -5.12 7.87 2.14
N THR A 40 -4.01 7.18 2.36
CA THR A 40 -3.06 7.45 3.43
C THR A 40 -1.73 7.88 2.82
N SER A 41 -1.18 8.98 3.33
CA SER A 41 0.09 9.57 2.88
C SER A 41 1.19 9.43 3.93
N SER A 42 2.39 9.91 3.59
CA SER A 42 3.58 9.95 4.45
C SER A 42 3.57 11.11 5.46
N ARG A 43 2.44 11.84 5.59
CA ARG A 43 2.27 12.96 6.53
C ARG A 43 2.25 12.48 7.98
N ARG A 44 2.97 13.20 8.85
CA ARG A 44 3.05 12.96 10.30
C ARG A 44 2.07 13.85 11.08
N GLY A 45 1.94 13.58 12.39
CA GLY A 45 1.04 14.34 13.27
C GLY A 45 1.39 15.82 13.43
N ASP A 46 2.64 16.21 13.17
CA ASP A 46 3.11 17.60 13.17
C ASP A 46 3.03 18.28 11.78
N ASN A 47 2.40 17.63 10.80
CA ASN A 47 2.31 18.06 9.39
C ASN A 47 3.64 18.09 8.62
N THR A 48 4.73 17.57 9.18
CA THR A 48 5.91 17.20 8.37
C THR A 48 5.57 15.99 7.50
N VAL A 49 6.34 15.80 6.43
CA VAL A 49 6.15 14.72 5.46
C VAL A 49 7.41 13.87 5.45
N ALA A 50 7.28 12.57 5.71
CA ALA A 50 8.41 11.65 5.64
C ALA A 50 8.88 11.51 4.18
N GLY A 51 10.19 11.50 3.95
CA GLY A 51 10.76 11.44 2.60
C GLY A 51 10.49 12.71 1.77
N CYS A 52 10.33 13.87 2.41
CA CYS A 52 10.34 15.17 1.73
C CYS A 52 11.28 16.14 2.46
N THR A 53 12.24 16.72 1.73
CA THR A 53 12.98 17.90 2.16
C THR A 53 12.57 19.09 1.30
N THR A 54 12.64 20.30 1.86
CA THR A 54 12.29 21.54 1.15
C THR A 54 13.47 22.50 1.24
N ASP A 55 13.94 22.94 0.08
CA ASP A 55 15.01 23.93 -0.02
C ASP A 55 14.48 25.32 0.36
N THR A 56 15.39 26.28 0.55
CA THR A 56 15.04 27.66 0.91
C THR A 56 14.24 28.39 -0.17
N ASP A 57 14.30 27.93 -1.42
CA ASP A 57 13.54 28.46 -2.55
C ASP A 57 12.14 27.82 -2.71
N GLY A 58 11.79 26.85 -1.85
CA GLY A 58 10.53 26.12 -1.90
C GLY A 58 10.55 24.84 -2.73
N THR A 59 11.68 24.47 -3.35
CA THR A 59 11.80 23.22 -4.11
C THR A 59 11.71 22.01 -3.18
N HIS A 60 10.87 21.04 -3.54
CA HIS A 60 10.72 19.79 -2.80
C HIS A 60 11.55 18.65 -3.41
N HIS A 61 12.31 17.96 -2.57
CA HIS A 61 12.99 16.71 -2.94
C HIS A 61 12.26 15.54 -2.29
N LEU A 62 11.79 14.61 -3.12
CA LEU A 62 10.91 13.52 -2.68
C LEU A 62 11.65 12.17 -2.78
N ASP A 63 11.66 11.41 -1.70
CA ASP A 63 12.20 10.05 -1.64
C ASP A 63 11.05 9.04 -1.60
N ILE A 64 10.79 8.39 -2.73
CA ILE A 64 9.69 7.41 -2.84
C ILE A 64 9.80 6.27 -1.82
N SER A 65 11.01 5.81 -1.50
CA SER A 65 11.20 4.69 -0.58
C SER A 65 10.76 5.10 0.82
N LEU A 66 11.26 6.23 1.31
CA LEU A 66 10.90 6.75 2.63
C LEU A 66 9.40 7.12 2.72
N GLN A 67 8.83 7.68 1.65
CA GLN A 67 7.40 7.97 1.62
C GLN A 67 6.56 6.68 1.66
N THR A 68 6.93 5.68 0.85
CA THR A 68 6.19 4.41 0.77
C THR A 68 6.25 3.64 2.08
N GLU A 69 7.42 3.58 2.72
CA GLU A 69 7.59 2.99 4.05
C GLU A 69 6.67 3.66 5.07
N ALA A 70 6.69 5.00 5.14
CA ALA A 70 5.86 5.76 6.06
C ALA A 70 4.34 5.57 5.80
N VAL A 71 3.92 5.53 4.53
CA VAL A 71 2.52 5.24 4.16
C VAL A 71 2.10 3.87 4.68
N LEU A 72 2.91 2.83 4.45
CA LEU A 72 2.60 1.47 4.91
C LEU A 72 2.59 1.38 6.44
N GLN A 73 3.51 2.05 7.13
CA GLN A 73 3.50 2.14 8.60
C GLN A 73 2.23 2.82 9.12
N ASN A 74 1.82 3.94 8.52
CA ASN A 74 0.60 4.66 8.88
C ASN A 74 -0.66 3.79 8.67
N ILE A 75 -0.76 3.08 7.55
CA ILE A 75 -1.84 2.13 7.30
C ILE A 75 -1.84 1.02 8.36
N GLY A 76 -0.67 0.47 8.69
CA GLY A 76 -0.53 -0.53 9.74
C GLY A 76 -1.07 -0.05 11.08
N ALA A 77 -0.73 1.17 11.50
CA ALA A 77 -1.22 1.78 12.73
C ALA A 77 -2.74 2.01 12.72
N ILE A 78 -3.33 2.39 11.58
CA ILE A 78 -4.78 2.54 11.44
C ILE A 78 -5.48 1.19 11.65
N ILE A 79 -4.98 0.13 11.02
CA ILE A 79 -5.57 -1.23 11.12
C ILE A 79 -5.45 -1.76 12.54
N ASP A 80 -4.27 -1.63 13.14
CA ASP A 80 -3.98 -2.05 14.52
C ASP A 80 -4.94 -1.35 15.50
N GLY A 81 -5.04 -0.02 15.43
CA GLY A 81 -5.92 0.76 16.28
C GLY A 81 -7.41 0.46 16.06
N ALA A 82 -7.85 0.29 14.80
CA ALA A 82 -9.25 -0.02 14.48
C ALA A 82 -9.68 -1.42 14.95
N THR A 83 -8.73 -2.32 15.15
CA THR A 83 -8.99 -3.72 15.54
C THR A 83 -8.49 -4.07 16.94
N ASN A 84 -8.07 -3.07 17.73
CA ASN A 84 -7.48 -3.25 19.06
C ASN A 84 -6.31 -4.27 19.06
N GLY A 85 -5.44 -4.19 18.06
CA GLY A 85 -4.26 -5.05 17.91
C GLY A 85 -4.52 -6.43 17.30
N ALA A 86 -5.73 -6.71 16.83
CA ALA A 86 -6.07 -8.02 16.26
C ALA A 86 -5.61 -8.19 14.80
N CYS A 87 -5.41 -7.10 14.06
CA CYS A 87 -5.03 -7.12 12.64
C CYS A 87 -3.90 -6.14 12.32
N GLY A 88 -3.26 -6.34 11.16
CA GLY A 88 -2.27 -5.40 10.62
C GLY A 88 -2.19 -5.47 9.09
N LEU A 89 -1.06 -5.05 8.52
CA LEU A 89 -0.87 -5.02 7.05
C LEU A 89 -1.07 -6.38 6.36
N GLN A 90 -0.85 -7.48 7.09
CA GLN A 90 -1.06 -8.82 6.57
C GLN A 90 -2.54 -9.18 6.36
N ASN A 91 -3.48 -8.32 6.80
CA ASN A 91 -4.93 -8.46 6.63
C ASN A 91 -5.50 -7.66 5.44
N VAL A 92 -4.64 -6.91 4.74
CA VAL A 92 -5.03 -6.14 3.55
C VAL A 92 -5.33 -7.10 2.41
N VAL A 93 -6.51 -6.97 1.79
CA VAL A 93 -6.94 -7.83 0.68
C VAL A 93 -6.88 -7.14 -0.68
N ASN A 94 -7.02 -5.81 -0.68
CA ASN A 94 -6.97 -4.98 -1.89
C ASN A 94 -6.32 -3.63 -1.57
N ALA A 95 -5.49 -3.11 -2.48
CA ALA A 95 -4.89 -1.79 -2.37
C ALA A 95 -4.88 -1.03 -3.70
N THR A 96 -5.05 0.27 -3.63
CA THR A 96 -4.85 1.20 -4.75
C THR A 96 -3.72 2.14 -4.40
N VAL A 97 -2.65 2.11 -5.20
CA VAL A 97 -1.47 2.95 -5.07
C VAL A 97 -1.56 4.06 -6.12
N PHE A 98 -1.46 5.30 -5.66
CA PHE A 98 -1.43 6.49 -6.50
C PHE A 98 -0.02 7.08 -6.46
N LEU A 99 0.67 7.10 -7.60
CA LEU A 99 1.97 7.75 -7.76
C LEU A 99 1.81 9.07 -8.54
N THR A 100 2.69 10.04 -8.33
CA THR A 100 2.70 11.28 -9.15
C THR A 100 3.59 11.16 -10.39
N ASP A 101 4.63 10.31 -10.35
CA ASP A 101 5.51 9.99 -11.49
C ASP A 101 5.77 8.46 -11.54
N MET A 102 5.53 7.82 -12.69
CA MET A 102 5.74 6.38 -12.83
C MET A 102 7.22 5.96 -12.77
N LYS A 103 8.17 6.90 -12.83
CA LYS A 103 9.59 6.62 -12.54
C LYS A 103 9.79 6.06 -11.13
N ASP A 104 8.90 6.42 -10.20
CA ASP A 104 8.94 5.98 -8.81
C ASP A 104 8.42 4.55 -8.60
N TYR A 105 7.87 3.91 -9.64
CA TYR A 105 7.25 2.57 -9.55
C TYR A 105 8.19 1.50 -8.99
N ALA A 106 9.45 1.49 -9.43
CA ALA A 106 10.44 0.51 -8.97
C ALA A 106 10.83 0.74 -7.49
N GLY A 107 11.00 2.00 -7.09
CA GLY A 107 11.30 2.37 -5.70
C GLY A 107 10.17 2.00 -4.76
N MET A 108 8.92 2.36 -5.09
CA MET A 108 7.73 1.99 -4.33
C MET A 108 7.60 0.46 -4.19
N ASN A 109 7.82 -0.29 -5.28
CA ASN A 109 7.75 -1.76 -5.24
C ASN A 109 8.80 -2.38 -4.32
N THR A 110 9.96 -1.74 -4.15
CA THR A 110 11.01 -2.25 -3.27
C THR A 110 10.52 -2.28 -1.83
N GLU A 111 9.90 -1.20 -1.35
CA GLU A 111 9.33 -1.14 0.00
C GLU A 111 8.08 -2.01 0.16
N TRP A 112 7.21 -2.04 -0.86
CA TRP A 112 6.05 -2.93 -0.91
C TRP A 112 6.45 -4.40 -0.70
N ASN A 113 7.48 -4.85 -1.41
CA ASN A 113 7.95 -6.24 -1.34
C ASN A 113 8.58 -6.60 0.02
N LYS A 114 9.01 -5.62 0.84
CA LYS A 114 9.46 -5.89 2.21
C LYS A 114 8.29 -6.27 3.13
N VAL A 115 7.12 -5.66 2.94
CA VAL A 115 5.90 -5.99 3.70
C VAL A 115 5.32 -7.32 3.25
N TRP A 116 5.32 -7.59 1.95
CA TRP A 116 4.88 -8.87 1.39
C TRP A 116 5.98 -9.50 0.54
N PRO A 117 6.91 -10.26 1.12
CA PRO A 117 7.98 -10.94 0.38
C PRO A 117 7.48 -12.11 -0.48
N ASP A 118 6.26 -12.57 -0.24
CA ASP A 118 5.61 -13.69 -0.93
C ASP A 118 4.34 -13.19 -1.64
N LYS A 119 4.33 -13.25 -2.98
CA LYS A 119 3.20 -12.83 -3.81
C LYS A 119 1.89 -13.57 -3.48
N THR A 120 1.96 -14.78 -2.93
CA THR A 120 0.77 -15.56 -2.54
C THR A 120 0.12 -15.06 -1.25
N LYS A 121 0.77 -14.12 -0.54
CA LYS A 121 0.28 -13.50 0.70
C LYS A 121 -0.04 -12.00 0.54
N ALA A 122 0.43 -11.38 -0.53
CA ALA A 122 0.16 -9.98 -0.83
C ALA A 122 -1.31 -9.70 -1.25
N PRO A 123 -1.83 -8.48 -1.03
CA PRO A 123 -3.15 -8.10 -1.51
C PRO A 123 -3.21 -8.02 -3.03
N ALA A 124 -4.42 -8.09 -3.58
CA ALA A 124 -4.66 -7.59 -4.93
C ALA A 124 -4.29 -6.10 -5.01
N ARG A 125 -3.76 -5.64 -6.14
CA ARG A 125 -3.21 -4.29 -6.25
C ARG A 125 -3.50 -3.63 -7.59
N THR A 126 -3.83 -2.35 -7.52
CA THR A 126 -3.79 -1.42 -8.64
C THR A 126 -2.76 -0.33 -8.35
N CYS A 127 -1.94 0.02 -9.34
CA CYS A 127 -1.01 1.14 -9.25
C CYS A 127 -1.18 2.00 -10.50
N ILE A 128 -1.41 3.30 -10.30
CA ILE A 128 -1.61 4.27 -11.37
C ILE A 128 -0.83 5.54 -11.08
N GLN A 129 -0.49 6.25 -12.15
CA GLN A 129 -0.02 7.62 -12.03
C GLN A 129 -1.22 8.56 -12.06
N VAL A 130 -1.29 9.49 -11.10
CA VAL A 130 -2.28 10.55 -11.01
C VAL A 130 -1.66 11.90 -11.36
N ALA A 131 -2.49 12.87 -11.74
CA ALA A 131 -2.01 14.21 -12.08
C ALA A 131 -1.40 14.95 -10.87
N ALA A 132 -1.96 14.74 -9.68
CA ALA A 132 -1.47 15.30 -8.42
C ALA A 132 -2.04 14.53 -7.22
N LEU A 133 -1.37 14.66 -6.08
CA LEU A 133 -1.88 14.31 -4.75
C LEU A 133 -2.27 15.59 -3.99
N PRO A 134 -2.97 15.51 -2.84
CA PRO A 134 -3.46 16.70 -2.10
C PRO A 134 -2.38 17.67 -1.62
N ASN A 135 -1.10 17.28 -1.66
CA ASN A 135 0.03 18.14 -1.31
C ASN A 135 1.23 17.80 -2.19
N GLU A 136 1.93 18.80 -2.70
CA GLU A 136 3.10 18.67 -3.58
C GLU A 136 4.30 17.98 -2.93
N ARG A 137 4.32 17.88 -1.59
CA ARG A 137 5.33 17.13 -0.85
C ARG A 137 5.12 15.62 -0.90
N LEU A 138 4.07 15.14 -1.56
CA LEU A 138 3.71 13.72 -1.65
C LEU A 138 3.94 13.19 -3.07
N ASN A 139 4.60 12.03 -3.18
CA ASN A 139 4.71 11.29 -4.43
C ASN A 139 4.03 9.91 -4.40
N VAL A 140 3.47 9.51 -3.26
CA VAL A 140 2.67 8.29 -3.10
C VAL A 140 1.54 8.46 -2.09
N GLU A 141 0.39 7.90 -2.43
CA GLU A 141 -0.75 7.72 -1.52
C GLU A 141 -1.34 6.31 -1.73
N ILE A 142 -1.76 5.65 -0.65
CA ILE A 142 -2.34 4.30 -0.72
C ILE A 142 -3.66 4.26 0.03
N GLN A 143 -4.69 3.77 -0.66
CA GLN A 143 -5.96 3.34 -0.08
C GLN A 143 -5.97 1.81 -0.02
N CYS A 144 -6.62 1.23 0.99
CA CYS A 144 -6.77 -0.22 1.03
C CYS A 144 -8.05 -0.71 1.69
N THR A 145 -8.36 -1.97 1.44
CA THR A 145 -9.45 -2.71 2.06
C THR A 145 -8.87 -3.88 2.84
N VAL A 146 -9.38 -4.08 4.05
CA VAL A 146 -8.92 -5.09 5.00
C VAL A 146 -10.10 -5.99 5.33
N LEU A 147 -9.83 -7.29 5.41
CA LEU A 147 -10.77 -8.23 5.99
C LEU A 147 -10.34 -8.62 7.38
N TRP A 148 -11.32 -8.63 8.27
CA TRP A 148 -11.16 -8.99 9.66
C TRP A 148 -12.22 -10.02 10.03
N ALA A 149 -11.76 -11.15 10.57
CA ALA A 149 -12.59 -12.11 11.28
C ALA A 149 -12.19 -12.06 12.76
N GLU A 150 -13.18 -12.05 13.66
CA GLU A 150 -12.96 -12.18 15.10
C GLU A 150 -12.31 -13.51 15.48
#